data_AF-A0A9D2SVG0-F1
#
_entry.id   AF-A0A9D2SVG0-F1
#
_cell.length_a   1.000
_cell.length_b   1.000
_cell.length_c   1.000
_cell.angle_alpha   90.00
_cell.angle_beta   90.00
_cell.angle_gamma   90.00
#
_symmetry.space_group_name_H-M   'P 1'
#
loop_
_entity.id
_entity.type
_entity.pdbx_description
1 polymer ?
#
loop_
_entity_poly.entity_id
_entity_poly.type
_entity_poly.pdbx_seq_one_letter_code
_entity_poly.pdbx_strand_id
1 'polypeptide(L)'
;AYHPTNGYLLLNGDTAEFPDAAIQCAVFKGTVRDIFITRKEFTGAIYEQIEDAYNFVLQHIDLGSRIEGIARQDYYELPVKTIREMISNAVCHRSYLTPGKIQVALFDDRLEVTSPGMLDSEITIEKMKSGLSKIRNRGIASAFSYMNIVEAWGSGIPKMFREAKEYGLREPELIDMGSDFRINLYRKDAATDQNGVIDPKASGTSGTYDTETGTNGTGSEHKPDGNEKAIMQAIQENPKITQKDICAKTGISLRTVKRTMSELQKSGKLRREGTNRNGSWVVINQKE
;
A
#
# COMPACT_ATOMS: atom_id res chain seq x y z
N ALA A 1 46.73 -14.93 12.04
CA ALA A 1 45.89 -13.99 12.82
C ALA A 1 44.44 -14.35 12.58
N TYR A 2 43.59 -14.30 13.62
CA TYR A 2 42.14 -14.46 13.44
C TYR A 2 41.57 -13.13 12.96
N HIS A 3 40.85 -13.13 11.85
CA HIS A 3 40.19 -11.94 11.32
C HIS A 3 38.69 -12.05 11.52
N PRO A 4 38.00 -10.96 11.92
CA PRO A 4 36.55 -10.95 11.99
C PRO A 4 35.93 -11.17 10.61
N THR A 5 34.71 -11.72 10.58
CA THR A 5 33.96 -11.81 9.33
C THR A 5 33.40 -10.43 8.95
N ASN A 6 33.15 -10.19 7.66
CA ASN A 6 32.56 -8.93 7.20
C ASN A 6 31.20 -8.64 7.87
N GLY A 7 30.42 -9.69 8.17
CA GLY A 7 29.18 -9.54 8.93
C GLY A 7 29.41 -9.01 10.34
N TYR A 8 30.48 -9.43 11.01
CA TYR A 8 30.85 -8.89 12.33
C TYR A 8 31.32 -7.43 12.22
N LEU A 9 32.12 -7.08 11.21
CA LEU A 9 32.55 -5.70 10.98
C LEU A 9 31.35 -4.75 10.84
N LEU A 10 30.37 -5.13 10.02
CA LEU A 10 29.12 -4.37 9.84
C LEU A 10 28.29 -4.26 11.12
N LEU A 11 28.21 -5.34 11.90
CA LEU A 11 27.53 -5.34 13.21
C LEU A 11 28.24 -4.44 14.24
N ASN A 12 29.56 -4.32 14.15
CA ASN A 12 30.36 -3.43 15.00
C ASN A 12 30.46 -1.99 14.47
N GLY A 13 29.83 -1.71 13.32
CA GLY A 13 29.85 -0.40 12.68
C GLY A 13 31.14 -0.04 11.96
N ASP A 14 32.05 -0.99 11.80
CA ASP A 14 33.24 -0.82 10.97
C ASP A 14 32.85 -1.00 9.49
N THR A 15 32.69 0.14 8.83
CA THR A 15 32.20 0.24 7.45
C THR A 15 33.27 0.72 6.48
N ALA A 16 34.56 0.66 6.86
CA ALA A 16 35.66 1.14 6.03
C ALA A 16 35.70 0.46 4.64
N GLU A 17 35.42 -0.84 4.59
CA GLU A 17 35.32 -1.61 3.34
C GLU A 17 33.93 -1.53 2.68
N PHE A 18 32.93 -1.00 3.38
CA PHE A 18 31.53 -0.92 2.95
C PHE A 18 30.96 0.48 3.19
N PRO A 19 31.49 1.54 2.54
CA PRO A 19 31.11 2.93 2.84
C PRO A 19 29.62 3.22 2.57
N ASP A 20 28.98 2.44 1.71
CA ASP A 20 27.55 2.52 1.40
C ASP A 20 26.67 1.68 2.33
N ALA A 21 27.24 1.01 3.35
CA ALA A 21 26.50 0.30 4.39
C ALA A 21 25.82 1.29 5.36
N ALA A 22 24.87 2.05 4.82
CA ALA A 22 24.12 3.08 5.50
C ALA A 22 22.64 3.00 5.08
N ILE A 23 21.76 3.52 5.95
CA ILE A 23 20.34 3.73 5.64
C ILE A 23 20.11 5.22 5.46
N GLN A 24 19.62 5.60 4.28
CA GLN A 24 19.20 6.96 3.98
C GLN A 24 17.69 7.06 4.09
N CYS A 25 17.23 7.92 5.00
CA CYS A 25 15.83 8.22 5.21
C CYS A 25 15.48 9.59 4.65
N ALA A 26 14.31 9.71 4.00
CA ALA A 26 13.80 10.98 3.51
C ALA A 26 12.28 11.03 3.58
N VAL A 27 11.76 12.23 3.85
CA VAL A 27 10.33 12.54 3.74
C VAL A 27 10.18 13.52 2.58
N PHE A 28 9.34 13.17 1.62
CA PHE A 28 9.04 13.96 0.44
C PHE A 28 7.64 14.54 0.53
N LYS A 29 7.46 15.75 -0.01
CA LYS A 29 6.13 16.31 -0.22
C LYS A 29 5.53 15.78 -1.52
N GLY A 30 4.29 15.30 -1.44
CA GLY A 30 3.59 14.72 -2.59
C GLY A 30 4.03 13.28 -2.86
N THR A 31 3.93 12.84 -4.11
CA THR A 31 4.14 11.44 -4.53
C THR A 31 5.44 11.22 -5.33
N VAL A 32 6.22 12.28 -5.53
CA VAL A 32 7.46 12.34 -6.32
C VAL A 32 8.65 12.77 -5.47
N ARG A 33 9.87 12.48 -5.93
CA ARG A 33 11.12 12.72 -5.19
C ARG A 33 11.69 14.13 -5.43
N ASP A 34 10.85 15.15 -5.39
CA ASP A 34 11.23 16.52 -5.80
C ASP A 34 11.50 17.42 -4.60
N ILE A 35 10.58 17.47 -3.63
CA ILE A 35 10.62 18.38 -2.50
C ILE A 35 10.90 17.58 -1.22
N PHE A 36 12.10 17.73 -0.65
CA PHE A 36 12.44 17.17 0.65
C PHE A 36 11.83 18.01 1.77
N ILE A 37 11.06 17.36 2.64
CA ILE A 37 10.65 17.92 3.93
C ILE A 37 11.79 17.73 4.94
N THR A 38 12.35 16.51 4.98
CA THR A 38 13.50 16.19 5.83
C THR A 38 14.27 15.01 5.24
N ARG A 39 15.54 14.89 5.61
CA ARG A 39 16.38 13.75 5.29
C ARG A 39 17.37 13.48 6.41
N LYS A 40 17.68 12.22 6.63
CA LYS A 40 18.69 11.77 7.60
C LYS A 40 19.41 10.56 7.04
N GLU A 41 20.71 10.48 7.32
CA GLU A 41 21.51 9.32 6.98
C GLU A 41 22.02 8.67 8.27
N PHE A 42 21.89 7.35 8.35
CA PHE A 42 22.29 6.54 9.48
C PHE A 42 23.45 5.65 9.07
N THR A 43 24.57 5.82 9.77
CA THR A 43 25.84 5.10 9.59
C THR A 43 26.24 4.41 10.90
N GLY A 44 27.27 3.58 10.89
CA GLY A 44 27.73 2.86 12.09
C GLY A 44 27.15 1.45 12.13
N ALA A 45 26.87 0.92 13.32
CA ALA A 45 26.44 -0.46 13.47
C ALA A 45 25.08 -0.71 12.80
N ILE A 46 24.99 -1.74 11.96
CA ILE A 46 23.78 -1.98 11.15
C ILE A 46 22.52 -2.26 11.98
N TYR A 47 22.64 -2.71 13.23
CA TYR A 47 21.47 -2.89 14.12
C TYR A 47 20.94 -1.53 14.62
N GLU A 48 21.84 -0.59 14.93
CA GLU A 48 21.47 0.79 15.32
C GLU A 48 20.83 1.51 14.14
N GLN A 49 21.36 1.32 12.93
CA GLN A 49 20.77 1.89 11.71
C GLN A 49 19.31 1.43 11.52
N ILE A 50 18.98 0.16 11.80
CA ILE A 50 17.60 -0.36 11.72
C ILE A 50 16.70 0.35 12.74
N GLU A 51 17.14 0.44 13.99
CA GLU A 51 16.37 1.07 15.06
C GLU A 51 16.14 2.56 14.79
N ASP A 52 17.18 3.26 14.37
CA ASP A 52 17.16 4.66 14.02
C ASP A 52 16.26 4.96 12.81
N ALA A 53 16.34 4.17 11.75
CA ALA A 53 15.49 4.30 10.58
C ALA A 53 14.02 3.99 10.91
N TYR A 54 13.79 2.98 11.74
CA TYR A 54 12.45 2.66 12.25
C TYR A 54 11.86 3.81 13.05
N ASN A 55 12.62 4.36 14.01
CA ASN A 55 12.20 5.51 14.81
C ASN A 55 11.98 6.77 13.96
N PHE A 56 12.82 6.99 12.94
CA PHE A 56 12.62 8.05 11.96
C PHE A 56 11.27 7.91 11.26
N VAL A 57 10.90 6.72 10.80
CA VAL A 57 9.59 6.51 10.17
C VAL A 57 8.46 6.83 11.16
N LEU A 58 8.53 6.29 12.38
CA LEU A 58 7.50 6.54 13.40
C LEU A 58 7.31 8.03 13.74
N GLN A 59 8.39 8.81 13.73
CA GLN A 59 8.33 10.26 13.98
C GLN A 59 7.68 11.07 12.85
N HIS A 60 7.55 10.49 11.65
CA HIS A 60 7.07 11.18 10.44
C HIS A 60 5.83 10.54 9.81
N ILE A 61 5.22 9.57 10.49
CA ILE A 61 3.90 9.02 10.16
C ILE A 61 2.88 9.48 11.19
N ASP A 62 1.63 9.53 10.78
CA ASP A 62 0.56 10.02 11.64
C ASP A 62 0.24 9.04 12.77
N LEU A 63 0.10 9.58 13.98
CA LEU A 63 -0.39 8.86 15.16
C LEU A 63 -1.85 9.22 15.37
N GLY A 64 -2.74 8.29 15.00
CA GLY A 64 -4.15 8.35 15.33
C GLY A 64 -4.41 7.96 16.79
N SER A 65 -5.58 8.33 17.29
CA SER A 65 -6.04 7.95 18.63
C SER A 65 -7.48 7.47 18.56
N ARG A 66 -7.78 6.34 19.22
CA ARG A 66 -9.14 5.80 19.36
C ARG A 66 -9.44 5.54 20.83
N ILE A 67 -10.66 5.83 21.27
CA ILE A 67 -11.14 5.37 22.58
C ILE A 67 -11.76 3.97 22.36
N GLU A 68 -11.11 2.93 22.87
CA GLU A 68 -11.67 1.58 22.91
C GLU A 68 -12.01 1.22 24.36
N GLY A 69 -13.30 1.11 24.66
CA GLY A 69 -13.78 0.89 26.03
C GLY A 69 -13.55 2.10 26.92
N ILE A 70 -12.76 1.93 27.99
CA ILE A 70 -12.49 2.98 29.00
C ILE A 70 -11.22 3.78 28.65
N ALA A 71 -10.33 3.23 27.81
CA ALA A 71 -9.01 3.80 27.57
C ALA A 71 -8.83 4.27 26.13
N ARG A 72 -8.13 5.40 25.98
CA ARG A 72 -7.57 5.86 24.72
C ARG A 72 -6.38 4.98 24.33
N GLN A 73 -6.38 4.50 23.10
CA GLN A 73 -5.28 3.79 22.47
C GLN A 73 -4.79 4.60 21.27
N ASP A 74 -3.50 4.90 21.25
CA ASP A 74 -2.87 5.53 20.10
C ASP A 74 -2.42 4.45 19.10
N TYR A 75 -2.68 4.66 17.82
CA TYR A 75 -2.34 3.74 16.74
C TYR A 75 -1.70 4.52 15.59
N TYR A 76 -0.64 3.97 15.01
CA TYR A 76 -0.01 4.56 13.84
C TYR A 76 -0.85 4.28 12.58
N GLU A 77 -0.81 5.19 11.61
CA GLU A 77 -1.49 5.01 10.31
C GLU A 77 -0.98 3.77 9.53
N LEU A 78 0.26 3.34 9.79
CA LEU A 78 0.89 2.18 9.17
C LEU A 78 1.28 1.13 10.23
N PRO A 79 1.19 -0.18 9.93
CA PRO A 79 1.56 -1.22 10.88
C PRO A 79 3.05 -1.18 11.21
N VAL A 80 3.36 -0.86 12.47
CA VAL A 80 4.76 -0.74 12.95
C VAL A 80 5.58 -2.01 12.78
N LYS A 81 4.94 -3.18 12.91
CA LYS A 81 5.57 -4.48 12.68
C LYS A 81 6.00 -4.65 11.22
N THR A 82 5.12 -4.25 10.29
CA THR A 82 5.42 -4.25 8.85
C THR A 82 6.57 -3.28 8.51
N ILE A 83 6.58 -2.07 9.09
CA ILE A 83 7.68 -1.11 8.89
C ILE A 83 9.02 -1.71 9.33
N ARG A 84 9.05 -2.30 10.53
CA ARG A 84 10.25 -2.97 11.06
C ARG A 84 10.70 -4.09 10.14
N GLU A 85 9.78 -4.92 9.67
CA GLU A 85 10.05 -6.04 8.77
C GLU A 85 10.60 -5.57 7.41
N MET A 86 10.08 -4.48 6.86
CA MET A 86 10.59 -3.91 5.60
C MET A 86 12.05 -3.45 5.74
N ILE A 87 12.35 -2.72 6.83
CA ILE A 87 13.70 -2.16 7.07
C ILE A 87 14.69 -3.28 7.41
N SER A 88 14.33 -4.22 8.29
CA SER A 88 15.20 -5.32 8.68
C SER A 88 15.50 -6.26 7.50
N ASN A 89 14.50 -6.57 6.67
CA ASN A 89 14.71 -7.35 5.46
C ASN A 89 15.59 -6.64 4.45
N ALA A 90 15.47 -5.31 4.32
CA ALA A 90 16.37 -4.55 3.46
C ALA A 90 17.84 -4.75 3.87
N VAL A 91 18.14 -4.75 5.17
CA VAL A 91 19.51 -4.98 5.70
C VAL A 91 19.97 -6.43 5.55
N CYS A 92 19.10 -7.41 5.83
CA CYS A 92 19.41 -8.85 5.72
C CYS A 92 19.65 -9.30 4.27
N HIS A 93 18.91 -8.72 3.32
CA HIS A 93 18.96 -9.11 1.91
C HIS A 93 19.80 -8.17 1.03
N ARG A 94 20.30 -7.05 1.55
CA ARG A 94 21.17 -6.11 0.81
C ARG A 94 22.38 -6.80 0.20
N SER A 95 22.71 -6.44 -1.05
CA SER A 95 24.03 -6.70 -1.60
C SER A 95 25.00 -5.64 -1.08
N TYR A 96 25.87 -6.00 -0.13
CA TYR A 96 26.87 -5.08 0.42
C TYR A 96 28.01 -4.75 -0.57
N LEU A 97 28.07 -5.48 -1.69
CA LEU A 97 29.03 -5.26 -2.78
C LEU A 97 28.50 -4.33 -3.86
N THR A 98 27.18 -4.11 -3.90
CA THR A 98 26.55 -3.23 -4.88
C THR A 98 26.59 -1.78 -4.36
N PRO A 99 26.98 -0.80 -5.19
CA PRO A 99 26.93 0.61 -4.81
C PRO A 99 25.52 1.04 -4.42
N GLY A 100 25.44 2.03 -3.53
CA GLY A 100 24.18 2.62 -3.09
C GLY A 100 23.74 2.17 -1.70
N LYS A 101 22.94 3.01 -1.07
CA LYS A 101 22.47 2.89 0.30
C LYS A 101 21.05 2.32 0.32
N ILE A 102 20.65 1.72 1.43
CA ILE A 102 19.22 1.41 1.62
C ILE A 102 18.47 2.75 1.70
N GLN A 103 17.37 2.87 0.96
CA GLN A 103 16.56 4.09 0.96
C GLN A 103 15.22 3.80 1.63
N VAL A 104 14.89 4.58 2.65
CA VAL A 104 13.58 4.59 3.32
C VAL A 104 12.93 5.93 3.03
N ALA A 105 11.98 5.94 2.10
CA ALA A 105 11.37 7.16 1.59
C ALA A 105 9.89 7.22 1.95
N LEU A 106 9.49 8.25 2.68
CA LEU A 106 8.09 8.55 2.99
C LEU A 106 7.55 9.59 2.01
N PHE A 107 6.36 9.30 1.48
CA PHE A 107 5.57 10.16 0.59
C PHE A 107 4.19 10.41 1.21
N ASP A 108 3.44 11.34 0.62
CA ASP A 108 2.06 11.65 1.01
C ASP A 108 1.12 10.42 0.85
N ASP A 109 1.46 9.45 -0.01
CA ASP A 109 0.63 8.28 -0.33
C ASP A 109 1.23 6.92 0.07
N ARG A 110 2.52 6.85 0.39
CA ARG A 110 3.21 5.56 0.67
C ARG A 110 4.52 5.71 1.42
N LEU A 111 4.96 4.60 2.01
CA LEU A 111 6.32 4.33 2.46
C LEU A 111 6.99 3.41 1.43
N GLU A 112 8.17 3.80 0.94
CA GLU A 112 9.03 2.97 0.09
C GLU A 112 10.27 2.55 0.86
N VAL A 113 10.64 1.27 0.81
CA VAL A 113 11.93 0.76 1.26
C VAL A 113 12.63 0.10 0.08
N THR A 114 13.76 0.68 -0.35
CA THR A 114 14.58 0.19 -1.47
C THR A 114 15.89 -0.36 -0.93
N SER A 115 16.24 -1.59 -1.28
CA SER A 115 17.50 -2.23 -0.92
C SER A 115 18.34 -2.54 -2.16
N PRO A 116 19.64 -2.23 -2.15
CA PRO A 116 20.55 -2.58 -3.25
C PRO A 116 20.67 -4.07 -3.51
N GLY A 117 20.67 -4.44 -4.79
CA GLY A 117 20.88 -5.78 -5.29
C GLY A 117 19.63 -6.43 -5.85
N MET A 118 19.81 -7.17 -6.97
CA MET A 118 18.78 -7.95 -7.66
C MET A 118 18.20 -9.07 -6.80
N LEU A 119 17.03 -9.58 -7.16
CA LEU A 119 16.52 -10.83 -6.60
C LEU A 119 17.39 -12.01 -7.03
N ASP A 120 17.48 -13.03 -6.17
CA ASP A 120 18.08 -14.31 -6.55
C ASP A 120 17.26 -14.94 -7.69
N SER A 121 17.91 -15.52 -8.68
CA SER A 121 17.24 -16.07 -9.88
C SER A 121 16.17 -17.12 -9.60
N GLU A 122 16.23 -17.77 -8.43
CA GLU A 122 15.24 -18.77 -8.03
C GLU A 122 14.02 -18.18 -7.29
N ILE A 123 14.11 -16.90 -6.89
CA ILE A 123 13.11 -16.18 -6.10
C ILE A 123 12.28 -15.27 -7.00
N THR A 124 10.99 -15.56 -7.09
CA THR A 124 9.99 -14.69 -7.74
C THR A 124 9.13 -14.00 -6.69
N ILE A 125 8.48 -12.90 -7.07
CA ILE A 125 7.52 -12.18 -6.20
C ILE A 125 6.43 -13.12 -5.66
N GLU A 126 5.91 -14.02 -6.51
CA GLU A 126 4.90 -15.00 -6.13
C GLU A 126 5.40 -15.98 -5.07
N LYS A 127 6.63 -16.48 -5.22
CA LYS A 127 7.27 -17.37 -4.24
C LYS A 127 7.57 -16.66 -2.92
N MET A 128 7.94 -15.38 -2.97
CA MET A 128 8.10 -14.57 -1.75
C MET A 128 6.77 -14.43 -1.00
N LYS A 129 5.66 -14.21 -1.73
CA LYS A 129 4.31 -14.17 -1.14
C LYS A 129 3.89 -15.51 -0.52
N SER A 130 4.38 -16.64 -1.03
CA SER A 130 4.16 -17.96 -0.41
C SER A 130 5.10 -18.26 0.77
N GLY A 131 6.00 -17.35 1.14
CA GLY A 131 6.92 -17.49 2.27
C GLY A 131 8.30 -18.09 1.91
N LEU A 132 8.59 -18.31 0.63
CA LEU A 132 9.95 -18.70 0.24
C LEU A 132 10.88 -17.50 0.40
N SER A 133 11.87 -17.63 1.29
CA SER A 133 12.90 -16.64 1.51
C SER A 133 14.28 -17.27 1.42
N LYS A 134 15.16 -16.64 0.63
CA LYS A 134 16.59 -16.96 0.57
C LYS A 134 17.38 -15.77 1.06
N ILE A 135 17.86 -15.87 2.29
CA ILE A 135 18.65 -14.82 2.93
C ILE A 135 20.04 -14.77 2.31
N ARG A 136 20.41 -13.58 1.79
CA ARG A 136 21.73 -13.31 1.23
C ARG A 136 22.80 -13.28 2.32
N ASN A 137 22.57 -12.51 3.39
CA ASN A 137 23.55 -12.33 4.47
C ASN A 137 23.20 -13.21 5.68
N ARG A 138 23.48 -14.52 5.58
CA ARG A 138 23.10 -15.51 6.62
C ARG A 138 23.68 -15.17 8.00
N GLY A 139 24.93 -14.73 8.08
CA GLY A 139 25.56 -14.35 9.35
C GLY A 139 24.88 -13.16 10.03
N ILE A 140 24.52 -12.14 9.25
CA ILE A 140 23.78 -10.97 9.73
C ILE A 140 22.39 -11.40 10.22
N ALA A 141 21.66 -12.19 9.42
CA ALA A 141 20.33 -12.65 9.81
C ALA A 141 20.35 -13.56 11.05
N SER A 142 21.37 -14.40 11.21
CA SER A 142 21.55 -15.19 12.44
C SER A 142 21.77 -14.30 13.66
N ALA A 143 22.59 -13.25 13.55
CA ALA A 143 22.79 -12.28 14.62
C ALA A 143 21.48 -11.53 14.95
N PHE A 144 20.75 -11.07 13.94
CA PHE A 144 19.48 -10.38 14.15
C PHE A 144 18.38 -11.29 14.71
N SER A 145 18.38 -12.57 14.35
CA SER A 145 17.47 -13.55 14.96
C SER A 145 17.81 -13.76 16.44
N TYR A 146 19.10 -13.82 16.79
CA TYR A 146 19.56 -13.88 18.18
C TYR A 146 19.18 -12.62 18.98
N MET A 147 19.23 -11.45 18.34
CA MET A 147 18.83 -10.16 18.92
C MET A 147 17.31 -9.93 18.93
N ASN A 148 16.49 -10.89 18.46
CA ASN A 148 15.04 -10.76 18.30
C ASN A 148 14.59 -9.59 17.39
N ILE A 149 15.41 -9.23 16.40
CA ILE A 149 15.11 -8.21 15.39
C ILE A 149 14.31 -8.81 14.22
N VAL A 150 14.62 -10.06 13.82
CA VAL A 150 13.97 -10.77 12.70
C VAL A 150 13.51 -12.18 13.09
N GLU A 151 12.39 -12.62 12.49
CA GLU A 151 11.90 -13.99 12.61
C GLU A 151 12.53 -14.89 11.51
N ALA A 152 13.06 -16.06 11.88
CA ALA A 152 13.83 -16.91 10.96
C ALA A 152 13.00 -17.83 10.02
N TRP A 153 11.67 -17.76 10.05
CA TRP A 153 10.78 -18.78 9.45
C TRP A 153 10.18 -18.41 8.08
N GLY A 154 10.69 -17.38 7.40
CA GLY A 154 10.14 -16.93 6.11
C GLY A 154 8.71 -16.36 6.21
N SER A 155 8.24 -16.09 7.43
CA SER A 155 6.92 -15.53 7.74
C SER A 155 6.82 -14.04 7.41
N GLY A 156 7.95 -13.35 7.23
CA GLY A 156 8.07 -11.90 7.10
C GLY A 156 7.18 -11.29 6.02
N ILE A 157 7.40 -11.67 4.77
CA ILE A 157 6.61 -11.17 3.62
C ILE A 157 5.13 -11.57 3.76
N PRO A 158 4.75 -12.84 3.98
CA PRO A 158 3.34 -13.19 4.20
C PRO A 158 2.65 -12.41 5.33
N LYS A 159 3.37 -12.17 6.44
CA LYS A 159 2.88 -11.40 7.60
C LYS A 159 2.65 -9.94 7.24
N MET A 160 3.56 -9.32 6.48
CA MET A 160 3.38 -7.96 5.95
C MET A 160 2.09 -7.84 5.13
N PHE A 161 1.82 -8.78 4.21
CA PHE A 161 0.57 -8.77 3.42
C PHE A 161 -0.68 -8.91 4.30
N ARG A 162 -0.61 -9.81 5.30
CA ARG A 162 -1.71 -10.00 6.26
C ARG A 162 -1.94 -8.76 7.12
N GLU A 163 -0.89 -8.16 7.66
CA GLU A 163 -0.97 -6.96 8.51
C GLU A 163 -1.48 -5.75 7.72
N ALA A 164 -1.02 -5.56 6.48
CA ALA A 164 -1.53 -4.51 5.60
C ALA A 164 -3.04 -4.68 5.36
N LYS A 165 -3.51 -5.91 5.12
CA LYS A 165 -4.93 -6.23 4.97
C LYS A 165 -5.72 -5.98 6.25
N GLU A 166 -5.18 -6.37 7.41
CA GLU A 166 -5.80 -6.13 8.72
C GLU A 166 -5.90 -4.63 9.06
N TYR A 167 -4.94 -3.83 8.58
CA TYR A 167 -4.96 -2.37 8.62
C TYR A 167 -5.80 -1.76 7.50
N GLY A 168 -6.48 -2.54 6.66
CA GLY A 168 -7.31 -2.03 5.56
C GLY A 168 -6.53 -1.19 4.55
N LEU A 169 -5.23 -1.45 4.40
CA LEU A 169 -4.36 -0.80 3.42
C LEU A 169 -4.47 -1.53 2.08
N ARG A 170 -4.09 -0.82 1.01
CA ARG A 170 -3.81 -1.47 -0.28
C ARG A 170 -2.69 -2.49 -0.09
N GLU A 171 -2.76 -3.59 -0.85
CA GLU A 171 -1.71 -4.61 -0.82
C GLU A 171 -0.32 -3.99 -1.08
N PRO A 172 0.69 -4.36 -0.27
CA PRO A 172 2.06 -3.96 -0.52
C PRO A 172 2.53 -4.39 -1.92
N GLU A 173 3.32 -3.54 -2.55
CA GLU A 173 3.87 -3.80 -3.87
C GLU A 173 5.36 -4.17 -3.75
N LEU A 174 5.72 -5.31 -4.32
CA LEU A 174 7.11 -5.78 -4.40
C LEU A 174 7.59 -5.53 -5.83
N ILE A 175 8.66 -4.75 -5.98
CA ILE A 175 9.17 -4.31 -7.28
C ILE A 175 10.63 -4.74 -7.41
N ASP A 176 10.92 -5.56 -8.41
CA ASP A 176 12.28 -5.83 -8.86
C ASP A 176 12.64 -4.80 -9.93
N MET A 177 13.58 -3.90 -9.61
CA MET A 177 14.07 -2.86 -10.50
C MET A 177 15.30 -3.31 -11.30
N GLY A 178 15.67 -4.60 -11.22
CA GLY A 178 16.85 -5.18 -11.86
C GLY A 178 18.14 -4.93 -11.09
N SER A 179 18.43 -3.68 -10.70
CA SER A 179 19.57 -3.33 -9.84
C SER A 179 19.25 -3.42 -8.35
N ASP A 180 18.00 -3.13 -8.01
CA ASP A 180 17.53 -2.93 -6.64
C ASP A 180 16.17 -3.60 -6.45
N PHE A 181 15.84 -3.90 -5.20
CA PHE A 181 14.53 -4.39 -4.82
C PHE A 181 13.80 -3.36 -3.96
N ARG A 182 12.54 -3.07 -4.27
CA ARG A 182 11.72 -2.10 -3.55
C ARG A 182 10.42 -2.71 -3.04
N ILE A 183 10.07 -2.33 -1.82
CA ILE A 183 8.76 -2.61 -1.22
C ILE A 183 8.03 -1.28 -1.02
N ASN A 184 6.82 -1.17 -1.55
CA ASN A 184 5.92 -0.04 -1.29
C ASN A 184 4.81 -0.48 -0.33
N LEU A 185 4.63 0.26 0.76
CA LEU A 185 3.51 0.16 1.67
C LEU A 185 2.66 1.43 1.56
N TYR A 186 1.44 1.29 1.05
CA TYR A 186 0.57 2.44 0.78
C TYR A 186 -0.14 2.92 2.04
N ARG A 187 -0.27 4.24 2.19
CA ARG A 187 -1.14 4.87 3.17
C ARG A 187 -2.59 4.68 2.75
N LYS A 188 -3.53 4.84 3.69
CA LYS A 188 -4.95 4.93 3.33
C LYS A 188 -5.19 6.22 2.57
N ASP A 189 -6.04 6.15 1.55
CA ASP A 189 -6.74 7.36 1.10
C ASP A 189 -7.42 7.96 2.34
N ALA A 190 -7.21 9.24 2.58
CA ALA A 190 -7.76 9.93 3.76
C ALA A 190 -9.30 9.91 3.72
N ALA A 191 -9.90 8.82 4.17
CA ALA A 191 -11.27 8.80 4.65
C ALA A 191 -11.20 9.17 6.13
N THR A 192 -10.90 10.43 6.38
CA THR A 192 -11.05 11.03 7.69
C THR A 192 -12.53 11.00 8.03
N ASP A 193 -12.90 10.45 9.18
CA ASP A 193 -14.23 10.73 9.71
C ASP A 193 -14.34 12.24 10.06
N GLN A 194 -15.53 12.70 10.46
CA GLN A 194 -15.78 14.11 10.80
C GLN A 194 -14.89 14.63 11.95
N ASN A 195 -14.12 13.76 12.60
CA ASN A 195 -13.35 14.02 13.81
C ASN A 195 -11.83 13.83 13.65
N GLY A 196 -11.31 13.55 12.45
CA GLY A 196 -9.85 13.44 12.26
C GLY A 196 -9.27 12.03 12.45
N VAL A 197 -10.10 10.99 12.62
CA VAL A 197 -9.66 9.65 13.02
C VAL A 197 -9.51 8.73 11.80
N ILE A 198 -8.35 8.08 11.66
CA ILE A 198 -8.03 7.13 10.58
C ILE A 198 -8.45 5.72 11.03
N ASP A 199 -9.64 5.22 10.69
CA ASP A 199 -10.01 3.84 11.10
C ASP A 199 -9.21 2.78 10.30
N PRO A 200 -8.28 2.01 10.92
CA PRO A 200 -7.53 0.97 10.22
C PRO A 200 -8.43 -0.22 9.84
N LYS A 201 -9.59 -0.43 10.49
CA LYS A 201 -10.45 -1.61 10.31
C LYS A 201 -11.79 -1.35 9.63
N ALA A 202 -12.14 -0.11 9.29
CA ALA A 202 -13.46 0.20 8.68
C ALA A 202 -13.64 -0.23 7.21
N SER A 203 -12.62 -0.73 6.52
CA SER A 203 -12.74 -1.15 5.12
C SER A 203 -12.53 -2.65 4.97
N GLY A 204 -13.59 -3.43 5.23
CA GLY A 204 -13.59 -4.84 4.82
C GLY A 204 -14.50 -5.83 5.55
N THR A 205 -15.79 -5.53 5.78
CA THR A 205 -16.78 -6.59 6.00
C THR A 205 -18.04 -6.34 5.19
N SER A 206 -17.98 -6.67 3.90
CA SER A 206 -19.16 -7.05 3.14
C SER A 206 -19.55 -8.48 3.54
N GLY A 207 -20.59 -8.61 4.35
CA GLY A 207 -21.22 -9.87 4.74
C GLY A 207 -22.40 -9.66 5.69
N THR A 208 -23.58 -9.35 5.12
CA THR A 208 -24.97 -9.77 5.49
C THR A 208 -25.32 -10.03 6.97
N TYR A 209 -26.40 -9.58 7.62
CA TYR A 209 -27.74 -9.08 7.26
C TYR A 209 -28.18 -8.15 8.42
N ASP A 210 -28.86 -7.04 8.14
CA ASP A 210 -30.17 -6.68 8.73
C ASP A 210 -30.57 -5.21 8.44
N THR A 211 -31.72 -5.08 7.79
CA THR A 211 -32.92 -4.32 8.17
C THR A 211 -32.79 -2.89 8.73
N GLU A 212 -33.37 -1.94 7.96
CA GLU A 212 -34.00 -0.65 8.38
C GLU A 212 -33.14 0.34 9.19
N THR A 213 -33.15 1.65 9.04
CA THR A 213 -33.91 2.73 8.39
C THR A 213 -33.04 3.98 8.61
N GLY A 214 -33.08 4.99 7.75
CA GLY A 214 -32.48 6.28 8.11
C GLY A 214 -31.89 7.07 6.94
N THR A 215 -32.73 7.95 6.42
CA THR A 215 -32.46 9.02 5.47
C THR A 215 -31.48 10.10 5.97
N ASN A 216 -30.70 10.64 5.02
CA ASN A 216 -30.22 12.03 4.82
C ASN A 216 -28.76 11.97 4.34
N GLY A 217 -28.39 12.32 3.09
CA GLY A 217 -28.56 13.63 2.43
C GLY A 217 -27.62 14.61 3.14
N THR A 218 -26.48 15.08 2.64
CA THR A 218 -26.07 15.59 1.32
C THR A 218 -24.55 15.77 1.41
N GLY A 219 -23.72 15.41 0.43
CA GLY A 219 -23.41 16.20 -0.76
C GLY A 219 -21.96 15.86 -1.14
N SER A 220 -21.73 15.38 -2.36
CA SER A 220 -20.38 15.18 -2.89
C SER A 220 -20.37 15.60 -4.34
N GLU A 221 -19.55 16.60 -4.61
CA GLU A 221 -19.35 17.27 -5.88
C GLU A 221 -18.59 16.37 -6.87
N HIS A 222 -19.24 16.12 -8.00
CA HIS A 222 -18.70 16.12 -9.36
C HIS A 222 -17.28 15.56 -9.65
N LYS A 223 -17.24 14.36 -10.25
CA LYS A 223 -16.52 14.10 -11.52
C LYS A 223 -17.41 13.23 -12.45
N PRO A 224 -18.27 13.82 -13.30
CA PRO A 224 -19.30 13.09 -14.06
C PRO A 224 -18.79 12.36 -15.31
N ASP A 225 -17.67 12.78 -15.91
CA ASP A 225 -17.42 12.48 -17.32
C ASP A 225 -16.91 11.04 -17.61
N GLY A 226 -16.21 10.41 -16.67
CA GLY A 226 -15.69 9.04 -16.87
C GLY A 226 -16.76 7.95 -16.74
N ASN A 227 -17.63 8.06 -15.73
CA ASN A 227 -18.66 7.07 -15.44
C ASN A 227 -19.80 7.11 -16.46
N GLU A 228 -20.16 8.32 -16.94
CA GLU A 228 -21.17 8.49 -17.97
C GLU A 228 -20.75 7.76 -19.27
N LYS A 229 -19.50 7.96 -19.70
CA LYS A 229 -18.93 7.31 -20.89
C LYS A 229 -18.90 5.78 -20.76
N ALA A 230 -18.44 5.25 -19.64
CA ALA A 230 -18.39 3.80 -19.41
C ALA A 230 -19.78 3.15 -19.43
N ILE A 231 -20.79 3.80 -18.84
CA ILE A 231 -22.17 3.32 -18.85
C ILE A 231 -22.77 3.38 -20.27
N MET A 232 -22.54 4.47 -21.00
CA MET A 232 -23.02 4.61 -22.38
C MET A 232 -22.40 3.56 -23.31
N GLN A 233 -21.10 3.29 -23.18
CA GLN A 233 -20.42 2.24 -23.94
C GLN A 233 -20.98 0.85 -23.63
N ALA A 234 -21.19 0.52 -22.35
CA ALA A 234 -21.77 -0.77 -21.96
C ALA A 234 -23.18 -0.98 -22.53
N ILE A 235 -23.96 0.09 -22.66
CA ILE A 235 -25.30 0.08 -23.25
C ILE A 235 -25.23 -0.06 -24.79
N GLN A 236 -24.28 0.60 -25.45
CA GLN A 236 -24.08 0.47 -26.90
C GLN A 236 -23.67 -0.96 -27.30
N GLU A 237 -22.81 -1.60 -26.50
CA GLU A 237 -22.37 -2.98 -26.73
C GLU A 237 -23.48 -4.02 -26.46
N ASN A 238 -24.38 -3.75 -25.51
CA ASN A 238 -25.53 -4.60 -25.23
C ASN A 238 -26.76 -3.77 -24.85
N PRO A 239 -27.65 -3.45 -25.81
CA PRO A 239 -28.87 -2.67 -25.56
C PRO A 239 -29.83 -3.31 -24.53
N LYS A 240 -29.73 -4.61 -24.24
CA LYS A 240 -30.58 -5.29 -23.25
C LYS A 240 -29.94 -5.41 -21.86
N ILE A 241 -28.77 -4.82 -21.65
CA ILE A 241 -28.02 -4.92 -20.40
C ILE A 241 -28.83 -4.42 -19.21
N THR A 242 -28.78 -5.16 -18.10
CA THR A 242 -29.44 -4.73 -16.86
C THR A 242 -28.53 -3.80 -16.06
N GLN A 243 -29.10 -2.99 -15.16
CA GLN A 243 -28.29 -2.15 -14.25
C GLN A 243 -27.32 -2.96 -13.38
N LYS A 244 -27.68 -4.22 -13.06
CA LYS A 244 -26.80 -5.15 -12.33
C LYS A 244 -25.62 -5.60 -13.19
N ASP A 245 -25.88 -5.87 -14.47
CA ASP A 245 -24.81 -6.28 -15.41
C ASP A 245 -23.88 -5.12 -15.75
N ILE A 246 -24.39 -3.89 -15.83
CA ILE A 246 -23.55 -2.67 -15.96
C ILE A 246 -22.63 -2.56 -14.74
N CYS A 247 -23.16 -2.76 -13.53
CA CYS A 247 -22.36 -2.75 -12.29
C CYS A 247 -21.24 -3.82 -12.34
N ALA A 248 -21.58 -5.05 -12.74
CA ALA A 248 -20.61 -6.15 -12.85
C ALA A 248 -19.53 -5.88 -13.91
N LYS A 249 -19.90 -5.24 -15.04
CA LYS A 249 -18.99 -4.98 -16.16
C LYS A 249 -18.10 -3.77 -15.98
N THR A 250 -18.60 -2.72 -15.31
CA THR A 250 -17.88 -1.44 -15.17
C THR A 250 -17.21 -1.26 -13.81
N GLY A 251 -17.53 -2.10 -12.81
CA GLY A 251 -17.08 -1.92 -11.42
C GLY A 251 -17.75 -0.72 -10.71
N ILE A 252 -18.66 -0.01 -11.37
CA ILE A 252 -19.38 1.13 -10.81
C ILE A 252 -20.50 0.64 -9.89
N SER A 253 -20.65 1.24 -8.70
CA SER A 253 -21.71 0.85 -7.75
C SER A 253 -23.12 0.96 -8.36
N LEU A 254 -24.04 0.07 -7.97
CA LEU A 254 -25.42 0.09 -8.45
C LEU A 254 -26.14 1.43 -8.19
N ARG A 255 -25.79 2.12 -7.08
CA ARG A 255 -26.33 3.45 -6.75
C ARG A 255 -25.87 4.49 -7.78
N THR A 256 -24.59 4.48 -8.14
CA THR A 256 -24.04 5.39 -9.16
C THR A 256 -24.61 5.06 -10.54
N VAL A 257 -24.70 3.78 -10.92
CA VAL A 257 -25.33 3.35 -12.18
C VAL A 257 -26.78 3.84 -12.27
N LYS A 258 -27.58 3.64 -11.21
CA LYS A 258 -28.98 4.13 -11.16
C LYS A 258 -29.08 5.65 -11.28
N ARG A 259 -28.23 6.38 -10.55
CA ARG A 259 -28.19 7.85 -10.57
C ARG A 259 -27.83 8.36 -11.96
N THR A 260 -26.71 7.90 -12.51
CA THR A 260 -26.21 8.33 -13.82
C THR A 260 -27.16 7.94 -14.95
N MET A 261 -27.77 6.76 -14.94
CA MET A 261 -28.78 6.40 -15.94
C MET A 261 -30.04 7.29 -15.83
N SER A 262 -30.47 7.65 -14.62
CA SER A 262 -31.59 8.58 -14.44
C SER A 262 -31.25 9.98 -14.95
N GLU A 263 -30.03 10.46 -14.72
CA GLU A 263 -29.52 11.73 -15.26
C GLU A 263 -29.42 11.71 -16.80
N LEU A 264 -28.95 10.61 -17.39
CA LEU A 264 -28.91 10.38 -18.83
C LEU A 264 -30.31 10.33 -19.46
N GLN A 265 -31.29 9.76 -18.75
CA GLN A 265 -32.68 9.77 -19.19
C GLN A 265 -33.30 11.17 -19.12
N LYS A 266 -33.07 11.89 -18.02
CA LYS A 266 -33.56 13.27 -17.83
C LYS A 266 -32.95 14.24 -18.84
N SER A 267 -31.68 14.07 -19.16
CA SER A 267 -30.96 14.88 -20.16
C SER A 267 -31.26 14.44 -21.60
N GLY A 268 -32.10 13.42 -21.82
CA GLY A 268 -32.50 12.96 -23.14
C GLY A 268 -31.43 12.18 -23.91
N LYS A 269 -30.29 11.86 -23.29
CA LYS A 269 -29.19 11.08 -23.90
C LYS A 269 -29.45 9.57 -23.90
N LEU A 270 -30.39 9.09 -23.07
CA LEU A 270 -30.71 7.68 -22.94
C LEU A 270 -32.23 7.46 -22.87
N ARG A 271 -32.76 6.52 -23.64
CA ARG A 271 -34.18 6.16 -23.63
C ARG A 271 -34.36 4.64 -23.51
N ARG A 272 -35.43 4.22 -22.82
CA ARG A 272 -35.88 2.82 -22.83
C ARG A 272 -36.95 2.65 -23.91
N GLU A 273 -36.80 1.66 -24.76
CA GLU A 273 -37.80 1.27 -25.75
C GLU A 273 -38.37 -0.11 -25.41
N GLY A 274 -39.69 -0.27 -25.47
CA GLY A 274 -40.40 -1.51 -25.12
C GLY A 274 -40.92 -1.55 -23.67
N THR A 275 -41.44 -2.72 -23.27
CA THR A 275 -42.08 -2.90 -21.96
C THR A 275 -41.04 -3.06 -20.83
N ASN A 276 -41.46 -2.86 -19.58
CA ASN A 276 -40.56 -3.00 -18.41
C ASN A 276 -39.86 -4.35 -18.31
N ARG A 277 -40.44 -5.42 -18.88
CA ARG A 277 -39.86 -6.78 -18.86
C ARG A 277 -38.99 -7.11 -20.09
N ASN A 278 -39.27 -6.53 -21.27
CA ASN A 278 -38.59 -6.88 -22.52
C ASN A 278 -37.97 -5.68 -23.28
N GLY A 279 -37.85 -4.51 -22.66
CA GLY A 279 -37.35 -3.32 -23.32
C GLY A 279 -35.82 -3.22 -23.40
N SER A 280 -35.30 -2.56 -24.43
CA SER A 280 -33.88 -2.22 -24.63
C SER A 280 -33.59 -0.75 -24.33
N TRP A 281 -32.35 -0.45 -24.03
CA TRP A 281 -31.78 0.87 -23.84
C TRP A 281 -31.22 1.40 -25.18
N VAL A 282 -31.56 2.63 -25.52
CA VAL A 282 -31.11 3.32 -26.74
C VAL A 282 -30.39 4.60 -26.34
N VAL A 283 -29.13 4.73 -26.75
CA VAL A 283 -28.35 5.96 -26.60
C VAL A 283 -28.74 6.92 -27.73
N ILE A 284 -29.20 8.10 -27.37
CA ILE A 284 -29.59 9.15 -28.31
C ILE A 284 -28.39 10.07 -28.48
N ASN A 285 -27.66 9.89 -29.59
CA ASN A 285 -26.62 10.84 -29.98
C ASN A 285 -27.32 12.09 -30.52
N GLN A 286 -27.16 13.24 -29.86
CA GLN A 286 -27.55 14.52 -30.44
C GLN A 286 -26.67 14.75 -31.68
N LYS A 287 -27.26 14.58 -32.87
CA LYS A 287 -26.77 15.20 -34.09
C LYS A 287 -27.47 16.55 -34.22
N GLU A 288 -26.73 17.61 -33.95
CA GLU A 288 -26.62 18.84 -34.75
C GLU A 288 -25.46 19.68 -34.21
#